data_AF-G3I9P7-F1
#
_entry.id   AF-G3I9P7-F1
#
_cell.length_a   1.000
_cell.length_b   1.000
_cell.length_c   1.000
_cell.angle_alpha   90.00
_cell.angle_beta   90.00
_cell.angle_gamma   90.00
#
_symmetry.space_group_name_H-M   'P 1'
#
loop_
_entity.id
_entity.type
_entity.pdbx_description
1 polymer ?
#
loop_
_entity_poly.entity_id
_entity_poly.type
_entity_poly.pdbx_seq_one_letter_code
_entity_poly.pdbx_strand_id
1 'polypeptide(L)'
;MQKPSQDEWGKTQEAMEVALALEKNLNQALLDLHSLGSGRTDPHLCDFLESHFLDEEVELIKKMGNHLTNIRRVAGPQPMQTGVPQPSLGEYLFERLTLKHD
;
A
#
# COMPACT_ATOMS: atom_id res chain seq x y z
N MET A 1 8.28 -13.23 15.18
CA MET A 1 8.02 -12.42 13.98
C MET A 1 8.41 -13.26 12.77
N GLN A 2 7.53 -13.39 11.77
CA GLN A 2 7.91 -14.06 10.52
C GLN A 2 8.83 -13.13 9.70
N LYS A 3 9.73 -13.74 8.93
CA LYS A 3 10.59 -13.00 7.99
C LYS A 3 9.70 -12.39 6.88
N PRO A 4 9.98 -11.18 6.40
CA PRO A 4 9.35 -10.66 5.18
C PRO A 4 9.53 -11.63 4.01
N SER A 5 8.62 -11.58 3.03
CA SER A 5 8.65 -12.43 1.84
C SER A 5 9.85 -12.15 0.93
N GLN A 6 10.45 -10.97 1.02
CA GLN A 6 11.53 -10.49 0.16
C GLN A 6 12.54 -9.67 0.98
N ASP A 7 13.83 -9.80 0.65
CA ASP A 7 14.91 -9.02 1.27
C ASP A 7 15.17 -7.69 0.51
N GLU A 8 14.83 -7.64 -0.77
CA GLU A 8 14.88 -6.44 -1.63
C GLU A 8 13.49 -6.20 -2.23
N TRP A 9 13.04 -4.93 -2.26
CA TRP A 9 11.70 -4.54 -2.71
C TRP A 9 11.68 -3.85 -4.08
N GLY A 10 12.84 -3.77 -4.74
CA GLY A 10 12.99 -3.14 -6.03
C GLY A 10 12.79 -1.62 -5.98
N LYS A 11 12.12 -1.09 -7.01
CA LYS A 11 11.83 0.34 -7.16
C LYS A 11 10.62 0.76 -6.34
N THR A 12 10.43 2.06 -6.15
CA THR A 12 9.27 2.61 -5.41
C THR A 12 7.93 2.10 -5.95
N GLN A 13 7.80 1.93 -7.28
CA GLN A 13 6.60 1.36 -7.87
C GLN A 13 6.36 -0.10 -7.43
N GLU A 14 7.38 -0.95 -7.51
CA GLU A 14 7.30 -2.37 -7.17
C GLU A 14 6.98 -2.54 -5.68
N ALA A 15 7.68 -1.80 -4.83
CA ALA A 15 7.41 -1.77 -3.39
C ALA A 15 5.97 -1.34 -3.07
N MET A 16 5.46 -0.29 -3.73
CA MET A 16 4.09 0.19 -3.54
C MET A 16 3.04 -0.81 -4.04
N GLU A 17 3.30 -1.53 -5.13
CA GLU A 17 2.43 -2.59 -5.63
C GLU A 17 2.32 -3.76 -4.65
N VAL A 18 3.46 -4.17 -4.06
CA VAL A 18 3.46 -5.24 -3.06
C VAL A 18 2.76 -4.81 -1.78
N ALA A 19 3.02 -3.59 -1.30
CA ALA A 19 2.36 -3.05 -0.12
C ALA A 19 0.84 -2.91 -0.34
N LEU A 20 0.39 -2.40 -1.50
CA LEU A 20 -1.05 -2.31 -1.82
C LEU A 20 -1.72 -3.68 -1.87
N ALA A 21 -1.03 -4.70 -2.37
CA ALA A 21 -1.54 -6.07 -2.34
C ALA A 21 -1.65 -6.61 -0.91
N LEU A 22 -0.70 -6.26 -0.04
CA LEU A 22 -0.74 -6.62 1.38
C LEU A 22 -1.93 -5.97 2.08
N GLU A 23 -2.14 -4.65 1.92
CA GLU A 23 -3.28 -3.96 2.54
C GLU A 23 -4.62 -4.51 2.06
N LYS A 24 -4.76 -4.81 0.76
CA LYS A 24 -5.98 -5.47 0.26
C LYS A 24 -6.24 -6.83 0.90
N ASN A 25 -5.19 -7.62 1.13
CA ASN A 25 -5.31 -8.90 1.80
C ASN A 25 -5.66 -8.73 3.29
N LEU A 26 -5.10 -7.72 3.95
CA LEU A 26 -5.41 -7.38 5.33
C LEU A 26 -6.87 -6.94 5.49
N ASN A 27 -7.33 -6.01 4.65
CA ASN A 27 -8.72 -5.58 4.60
C ASN A 27 -9.68 -6.75 4.33
N GLN A 28 -9.34 -7.68 3.44
CA GLN A 28 -10.15 -8.89 3.24
C GLN A 28 -10.22 -9.74 4.51
N ALA A 29 -9.09 -9.96 5.20
CA ALA A 29 -9.07 -10.70 6.45
C ALA A 29 -9.90 -10.03 7.55
N LEU A 30 -9.91 -8.69 7.59
CA LEU A 30 -10.76 -7.92 8.52
C LEU A 30 -12.24 -8.05 8.19
N LEU A 31 -12.63 -8.02 6.91
CA LEU A 31 -14.01 -8.26 6.47
C LEU A 31 -14.48 -9.68 6.77
N ASP A 32 -13.60 -10.68 6.61
CA ASP A 32 -13.88 -12.07 6.95
C ASP A 32 -14.08 -12.23 8.46
N LEU A 33 -13.25 -11.57 9.27
CA LEU A 33 -13.37 -11.56 10.73
C LEU A 33 -14.65 -10.84 11.19
N HIS A 34 -15.01 -9.73 10.56
CA HIS A 34 -16.25 -9.02 10.81
C HIS A 34 -17.46 -9.91 10.50
N SER A 35 -17.45 -10.59 9.34
CA SER A 35 -18.49 -11.54 8.95
C SER A 35 -18.64 -12.69 9.96
N LEU A 36 -17.52 -13.19 10.49
CA LEU A 36 -17.52 -14.21 11.54
C LEU A 36 -18.11 -13.67 12.86
N GLY A 37 -17.76 -12.45 13.26
CA GLY A 37 -18.32 -11.77 14.43
C GLY A 37 -19.83 -11.58 14.31
N SER A 38 -20.29 -11.13 13.15
CA SER A 38 -21.72 -10.99 12.83
C SER A 38 -22.45 -12.33 12.93
N GLY A 39 -21.91 -13.38 12.31
CA GLY A 39 -22.46 -14.74 12.38
C GLY A 39 -22.49 -15.34 13.79
N ARG A 40 -21.60 -14.89 14.68
CA ARG A 40 -21.56 -15.26 16.11
C ARG A 40 -22.38 -14.35 17.01
N THR A 41 -23.06 -13.34 16.44
CA THR A 41 -23.82 -12.32 17.19
C THR A 41 -22.94 -11.60 18.22
N ASP A 42 -21.72 -11.24 17.82
CA ASP A 42 -20.80 -10.42 18.62
C ASP A 42 -20.78 -8.97 18.09
N PRO A 43 -21.71 -8.11 18.55
CA PRO A 43 -21.80 -6.73 18.09
C PRO A 43 -20.59 -5.89 18.53
N HIS A 44 -19.95 -6.24 19.65
CA HIS A 44 -18.80 -5.50 20.15
C HIS A 44 -17.58 -5.71 19.25
N LEU A 45 -17.35 -6.94 18.78
CA LEU A 45 -16.29 -7.21 17.80
C LEU A 45 -16.54 -6.49 16.47
N CYS A 46 -17.79 -6.49 15.98
CA CYS A 46 -18.13 -5.81 14.73
C CYS A 46 -17.86 -4.30 14.82
N ASP A 47 -18.37 -3.65 15.87
CA ASP A 47 -18.18 -2.23 16.14
C ASP A 47 -16.70 -1.84 16.28
N PHE A 48 -15.92 -2.70 16.95
CA PHE A 48 -14.47 -2.51 17.09
C PHE A 48 -13.74 -2.55 15.74
N LEU A 49 -14.10 -3.49 14.85
CA LEU A 49 -13.48 -3.60 13.53
C LEU A 49 -13.88 -2.44 12.61
N GLU A 50 -15.15 -2.04 12.64
CA GLU A 50 -15.65 -0.88 11.89
C GLU A 50 -14.97 0.41 12.33
N SER A 51 -14.95 0.68 13.64
CA SER A 51 -14.49 1.97 14.19
C SER A 51 -12.98 2.19 14.13
N HIS A 52 -12.18 1.12 14.07
CA HIS A 52 -10.73 1.22 14.22
C HIS A 52 -9.92 0.68 13.04
N PHE A 53 -10.51 -0.10 12.15
CA PHE A 53 -9.74 -0.77 11.10
C PHE A 53 -10.34 -0.60 9.72
N LEU A 54 -11.63 -0.89 9.54
CA LEU A 54 -12.22 -0.96 8.20
C LEU A 54 -12.23 0.39 7.47
N ASP A 55 -12.53 1.49 8.16
CA ASP A 55 -12.48 2.83 7.54
C ASP A 55 -11.03 3.23 7.21
N GLU A 56 -10.08 3.00 8.13
CA GLU A 56 -8.67 3.31 7.94
C GLU A 56 -8.05 2.53 6.76
N GLU A 57 -8.38 1.24 6.64
CA GLU A 57 -7.93 0.38 5.54
C GLU A 57 -8.43 0.87 4.18
N VAL A 58 -9.71 1.28 4.08
CA VAL A 58 -10.28 1.80 2.83
C VAL A 58 -9.59 3.10 2.42
N GLU A 59 -9.33 4.00 3.39
CA GLU A 59 -8.60 5.24 3.14
C GLU A 59 -7.15 4.99 2.71
N LEU A 60 -6.46 4.07 3.37
CA LEU A 60 -5.08 3.70 3.06
C LEU A 60 -4.96 3.06 1.68
N ILE A 61 -5.80 2.08 1.36
CA ILE A 61 -5.83 1.42 0.03
C ILE A 61 -6.08 2.45 -1.07
N LYS A 62 -6.98 3.41 -0.84
CA LYS A 62 -7.25 4.50 -1.80
C LYS A 62 -6.04 5.42 -1.96
N LYS A 63 -5.42 5.83 -0.86
CA LYS A 63 -4.20 6.68 -0.86
C LYS A 63 -3.07 6.00 -1.65
N MET A 64 -2.81 4.72 -1.38
CA MET A 64 -1.80 3.94 -2.09
C MET A 64 -2.13 3.74 -3.57
N GLY A 65 -3.41 3.52 -3.92
CA GLY A 65 -3.84 3.47 -5.32
C GLY A 65 -3.59 4.78 -6.08
N ASN A 66 -3.81 5.92 -5.42
CA ASN A 66 -3.50 7.24 -5.98
C ASN A 66 -2.00 7.44 -6.15
N HIS A 67 -1.19 7.05 -5.15
CA HIS A 67 0.28 7.07 -5.24
C HIS A 67 0.78 6.25 -6.42
N LEU A 68 0.28 5.02 -6.57
CA LEU A 68 0.69 4.14 -7.67
C LEU A 68 0.34 4.73 -9.04
N THR A 69 -0.84 5.34 -9.16
CA THR A 69 -1.25 6.05 -10.38
C THR A 69 -0.33 7.24 -10.69
N ASN A 70 0.04 8.01 -9.65
CA ASN A 70 0.96 9.12 -9.79
C ASN A 70 2.37 8.67 -10.19
N ILE A 71 2.93 7.64 -9.55
CA ILE A 71 4.24 7.07 -9.88
C ILE A 71 4.26 6.63 -11.34
N ARG A 72 3.26 5.86 -11.79
CA ARG A 72 3.17 5.38 -13.18
C ARG A 72 3.05 6.51 -14.19
N ARG A 73 2.42 7.62 -13.82
CA ARG A 73 2.29 8.82 -14.67
C ARG A 73 3.60 9.60 -14.80
N VAL A 74 4.39 9.67 -13.74
CA VAL A 74 5.68 10.39 -13.74
C VAL A 74 6.87 9.50 -14.13
N ALA A 75 6.65 8.18 -14.24
CA ALA A 75 7.64 7.23 -14.72
C ALA A 75 8.04 7.57 -16.17
N GLY A 76 9.13 8.33 -16.32
CA GLY A 76 9.74 8.63 -17.60
C GLY A 76 10.56 7.46 -18.16
N PRO A 77 10.98 7.53 -19.43
CA PRO A 77 11.93 6.57 -20.00
C PRO A 77 13.21 6.54 -19.16
N GLN A 78 13.67 5.33 -18.86
CA GLN A 78 14.89 5.10 -18.10
C GLN A 78 16.08 5.73 -18.87
N PRO A 79 17.00 6.45 -18.20
CA PRO A 79 18.27 6.77 -18.81
C PRO A 79 18.98 5.44 -19.12
N MET A 80 19.02 5.08 -20.40
CA MET A 80 19.83 3.96 -20.85
C MET A 80 21.30 4.35 -20.59
N GLN A 81 22.01 3.53 -19.81
CA GLN A 81 23.45 3.63 -19.54
C GLN A 81 23.89 4.63 -18.47
N THR A 82 23.73 4.28 -17.19
CA THR A 82 24.85 4.40 -16.24
C THR A 82 24.86 3.13 -15.39
N GLY A 83 26.03 2.55 -15.10
CA GLY A 83 26.16 1.35 -14.28
C GLY A 83 25.81 1.54 -12.79
N VAL A 84 25.04 2.58 -12.49
CA VAL A 84 24.60 2.97 -11.14
C VAL A 84 23.07 3.00 -11.16
N PRO A 85 22.38 2.20 -10.33
CA PRO A 85 20.94 2.34 -10.15
C PRO A 85 20.67 3.70 -9.52
N GLN A 86 20.23 4.67 -10.32
CA GLN A 86 19.72 5.95 -9.82
C GLN A 86 18.20 5.96 -9.95
N PRO A 87 17.48 6.54 -8.98
CA PRO A 87 16.05 6.78 -9.11
C PRO A 87 15.80 7.59 -10.39
N SER A 88 14.74 7.25 -11.12
CA SER A 88 14.32 8.10 -12.22
C SER A 88 13.96 9.50 -11.71
N LEU A 89 14.05 10.55 -12.55
CA LEU A 89 13.61 11.89 -12.16
C LEU A 89 12.14 11.88 -11.67
N GLY A 90 11.31 11.02 -12.25
CA GLY A 90 9.93 10.79 -11.82
C GLY A 90 9.83 10.27 -10.39
N GLU A 91 10.59 9.23 -10.04
CA GLU A 91 10.63 8.67 -8.68
C GLU A 91 11.15 9.71 -7.67
N TYR A 92 12.22 10.43 -8.01
CA TYR A 92 12.77 11.48 -7.15
C TYR A 92 11.75 12.61 -6.88
N LEU A 93 11.05 13.06 -7.92
CA LEU A 93 10.02 14.10 -7.79
C LEU A 93 8.82 13.58 -6.98
N PHE A 94 8.41 12.32 -7.18
CA PHE A 94 7.34 11.70 -6.42
C PHE A 94 7.69 11.63 -4.92
N GLU A 95 8.90 11.17 -4.59
CA GLU A 95 9.38 11.13 -3.20
C GLU A 95 9.36 12.53 -2.57
N ARG A 96 9.89 13.53 -3.28
CA ARG A 96 10.03 14.88 -2.72
C ARG A 96 8.74 15.68 -2.62
N LEU A 97 7.85 15.55 -3.60
CA LEU A 97 6.68 16.42 -3.73
C LEU A 97 5.39 15.75 -3.24
N THR A 98 5.37 14.42 -3.11
CA THR A 98 4.22 13.68 -2.61
C THR A 98 4.52 13.10 -1.24
N LEU A 99 5.46 12.16 -1.14
CA LEU A 99 5.66 11.39 0.10
C LEU A 99 6.18 12.22 1.29
N LYS A 100 7.00 13.25 1.06
CA LYS A 100 7.49 14.12 2.15
C LYS A 100 6.44 15.05 2.76
N HIS A 101 5.30 15.17 2.12
CA HIS A 101 4.21 16.06 2.52
C HIS A 101 2.93 15.30 2.88
N ASP A 102 2.98 13.96 2.84
CA ASP A 102 1.94 13.04 3.31
C ASP A 102 2.03 12.77 4.81
#